data_AF-A0A534JKC2-F1
#
_entry.id   AF-A0A534JKC2-F1
#
_cell.length_a   1.000
_cell.length_b   1.000
_cell.length_c   1.000
_cell.angle_alpha   90.00
_cell.angle_beta   90.00
_cell.angle_gamma   90.00
#
_symmetry.space_group_name_H-M   'P 1'
#
loop_
_entity.id
_entity.type
_entity.pdbx_description
1 polymer ?
#
loop_
_entity_poly.entity_id
_entity_poly.type
_entity_poly.pdbx_seq_one_letter_code
_entity_poly.pdbx_strand_id
1 'polypeptide(L)'
;MEPSPARGGVELRALERAMRRMQIPLRRIRQNFDSRDVKSGGLYGKLWWRSVDGARIGGFVGFITNSARWAHIRPTVPEAIVFAFVRPRGHALHRRLIGRNGSLFHTVARRSRYEGVPFELFREREDALLRHRSMAGRPDEILALSACDFFMTSLRAFWASDFLQELQKVKKDRRGKPSA
;
A
#
# COMPACT_ATOMS: atom_id res chain seq x y z
N MET A 1 33.69 13.30 -24.74
CA MET A 1 33.03 13.59 -23.45
C MET A 1 31.86 12.63 -23.35
N GLU A 2 32.10 11.42 -22.87
CA GLU A 2 31.04 10.43 -22.70
C GLU A 2 30.26 10.69 -21.40
N PRO A 3 28.94 10.47 -21.38
CA PRO A 3 28.17 10.60 -20.16
C PRO A 3 28.53 9.47 -19.19
N SER A 4 29.04 9.85 -18.03
CA SER A 4 29.28 8.96 -16.90
C SER A 4 27.97 8.30 -16.44
N PRO A 5 27.92 6.97 -16.22
CA PRO A 5 26.74 6.32 -15.68
C PRO A 5 26.65 6.67 -14.19
N ALA A 6 25.76 7.59 -13.82
CA ALA A 6 25.38 7.77 -12.43
C ALA A 6 24.75 6.47 -11.93
N ARG A 7 25.57 5.70 -11.21
CA ARG A 7 25.24 4.50 -10.43
C ARG A 7 24.24 4.87 -9.32
N GLY A 8 22.97 5.05 -9.66
CA GLY A 8 21.90 5.35 -8.71
C GLY A 8 21.21 4.10 -8.19
N GLY A 9 21.97 3.13 -7.68
CA GLY A 9 21.38 2.03 -6.90
C GLY A 9 20.84 2.61 -5.61
N VAL A 10 19.55 2.41 -5.30
CA VAL A 10 18.99 2.84 -4.02
C VAL A 10 19.77 2.17 -2.88
N GLU A 11 20.38 2.96 -2.00
CA GLU A 11 20.99 2.40 -0.80
C GLU A 11 19.92 1.74 0.08
N LEU A 12 19.91 0.40 0.07
CA LEU A 12 18.96 -0.40 0.83
C LEU A 12 19.02 -0.11 2.34
N ARG A 13 20.15 0.39 2.84
CA ARG A 13 20.35 0.74 4.25
C ARG A 13 19.37 1.83 4.71
N ALA A 14 19.17 2.88 3.91
CA ALA A 14 18.23 3.94 4.25
C ALA A 14 16.77 3.42 4.30
N LEU A 15 16.40 2.58 3.33
CA LEU A 15 15.08 1.94 3.29
C LEU A 15 14.87 1.01 4.49
N GLU A 16 15.90 0.24 4.84
CA GLU A 16 15.87 -0.65 6.00
C GLU A 16 15.71 0.14 7.31
N ARG A 17 16.45 1.24 7.48
CA ARG A 17 16.30 2.12 8.65
C ARG A 17 14.86 2.65 8.78
N ALA A 18 14.26 3.08 7.67
CA ALA A 18 12.86 3.51 7.66
C ALA A 18 11.92 2.37 8.08
N MET A 19 12.06 1.18 7.49
CA MET A 19 11.20 0.04 7.80
C MET A 19 11.39 -0.50 9.22
N ARG A 20 12.60 -0.42 9.79
CA ARG A 20 12.87 -0.76 11.20
C ARG A 20 12.07 0.14 12.15
N ARG A 21 12.03 1.45 11.88
CA ARG A 21 11.21 2.42 12.65
C ARG A 21 9.71 2.12 12.54
N MET A 22 9.26 1.52 11.44
CA MET A 22 7.86 1.14 11.23
C MET A 22 7.44 -0.16 11.92
N GLN A 23 8.34 -0.89 12.60
CA GLN A 23 8.00 -2.17 13.23
C GLN A 23 6.88 -2.06 14.27
N ILE A 24 6.93 -1.05 15.15
CA ILE A 24 5.93 -0.83 16.19
C ILE A 24 4.60 -0.33 15.58
N PRO A 25 4.58 0.72 14.73
CA PRO A 25 3.33 1.17 14.10
C PRO A 25 2.61 0.10 13.29
N LEU A 26 3.35 -0.81 12.63
CA LEU A 26 2.77 -1.88 11.83
C LEU A 26 2.33 -3.10 12.67
N ARG A 27 2.52 -3.10 13.99
CA ARG A 27 2.14 -4.22 14.87
C ARG A 27 0.65 -4.57 14.77
N ARG A 28 -0.24 -3.57 14.75
CA ARG A 28 -1.70 -3.81 14.65
C ARG A 28 -2.10 -4.50 13.35
N ILE A 29 -1.43 -4.17 12.25
CA ILE A 29 -1.63 -4.84 10.96
C ILE A 29 -1.20 -6.30 11.07
N ARG A 30 -0.01 -6.56 11.66
CA ARG A 30 0.53 -7.92 11.80
C ARG A 30 -0.25 -8.84 12.74
N GLN A 31 -1.09 -8.28 13.62
CA GLN A 31 -1.91 -9.07 14.55
C GLN A 31 -3.16 -9.67 13.89
N ASN A 32 -3.70 -9.02 12.86
CA ASN A 32 -5.01 -9.38 12.28
C ASN A 32 -4.92 -9.83 10.81
N PHE A 33 -3.74 -9.73 10.21
CA PHE A 33 -3.49 -10.04 8.81
C PHE A 33 -2.21 -10.88 8.67
N ASP A 34 -2.21 -11.77 7.69
CA ASP A 34 -0.99 -12.39 7.20
C ASP A 34 -0.04 -11.29 6.74
N SER A 35 1.27 -11.49 6.88
CA SER A 35 2.23 -10.49 6.46
C SER A 35 3.55 -11.09 6.01
N ARG A 36 4.22 -10.40 5.08
CA ARG A 36 5.50 -10.82 4.51
C ARG A 36 6.37 -9.61 4.20
N ASP A 37 7.67 -9.75 4.42
CA ASP A 37 8.64 -8.76 3.94
C ASP A 37 8.86 -8.94 2.44
N VAL A 38 8.88 -7.84 1.71
CA VAL A 38 9.13 -7.80 0.27
C VAL A 38 10.45 -7.08 0.06
N LYS A 39 11.39 -7.71 -0.64
CA LYS A 39 12.71 -7.15 -0.94
C LYS A 39 13.11 -7.33 -2.42
N SER A 40 12.15 -7.68 -3.26
CA SER A 40 12.37 -8.03 -4.67
C SER A 40 11.19 -7.58 -5.54
N GLY A 41 11.34 -7.72 -6.87
CA GLY A 41 10.26 -7.38 -7.82
C GLY A 41 9.97 -5.88 -7.91
N GLY A 42 10.96 -5.03 -7.62
CA GLY A 42 10.82 -3.57 -7.65
C GLY A 42 10.15 -2.96 -6.42
N LEU A 43 10.00 -3.73 -5.34
CA LEU A 43 9.45 -3.28 -4.07
C LEU A 43 10.37 -3.63 -2.89
N TYR A 44 10.37 -2.77 -1.89
CA TYR A 44 11.02 -3.00 -0.60
C TYR A 44 10.09 -2.57 0.54
N GLY A 45 9.64 -3.47 1.41
CA GLY A 45 8.73 -3.12 2.51
C GLY A 45 7.93 -4.28 3.07
N LYS A 46 6.73 -3.98 3.59
CA LYS A 46 5.83 -4.96 4.20
C LYS A 46 4.54 -5.10 3.41
N LEU A 47 4.28 -6.31 2.94
CA LEU A 47 2.98 -6.72 2.40
C LEU A 47 2.15 -7.35 3.51
N TRP A 48 0.85 -7.08 3.54
CA TRP A 48 -0.07 -7.70 4.47
C TRP A 48 -1.41 -7.98 3.79
N TRP A 49 -2.08 -9.05 4.19
CA TRP A 49 -3.34 -9.46 3.57
C TRP A 49 -4.15 -10.41 4.44
N ARG A 50 -5.40 -10.63 4.02
CA ARG A 50 -6.24 -11.74 4.47
C ARG A 50 -6.92 -12.36 3.26
N SER A 51 -7.08 -13.68 3.29
CA SER A 51 -7.80 -14.42 2.25
C SER A 51 -9.28 -14.55 2.60
N VAL A 52 -10.16 -14.20 1.66
CA VAL A 52 -11.62 -14.30 1.78
C VAL A 52 -12.17 -14.81 0.45
N ASP A 53 -12.83 -15.97 0.46
CA ASP A 53 -13.45 -16.62 -0.71
C ASP A 53 -12.54 -16.67 -1.96
N GLY A 54 -11.28 -17.09 -1.78
CA GLY A 54 -10.32 -17.19 -2.89
C GLY A 54 -9.73 -15.84 -3.35
N ALA A 55 -10.17 -14.72 -2.78
CA ALA A 55 -9.57 -13.41 -2.98
C ALA A 55 -8.68 -12.99 -1.80
N ARG A 56 -7.77 -12.04 -2.04
CA ARG A 56 -6.95 -11.39 -1.02
C ARG A 56 -7.32 -9.92 -0.91
N ILE A 57 -7.58 -9.48 0.31
CA ILE A 57 -7.74 -8.08 0.67
C ILE A 57 -6.58 -7.68 1.56
N GLY A 58 -5.97 -6.53 1.33
CA GLY A 58 -4.77 -6.18 2.07
C GLY A 58 -4.15 -4.86 1.64
N GLY A 59 -2.86 -4.72 1.92
CA GLY A 59 -2.10 -3.56 1.53
C GLY A 59 -0.59 -3.76 1.62
N PHE A 60 0.12 -2.68 1.34
CA PHE A 60 1.57 -2.61 1.36
C PHE A 60 2.01 -1.27 1.92
N VAL A 61 3.11 -1.28 2.67
CA VAL A 61 3.81 -0.09 3.16
C VAL A 61 5.29 -0.29 2.87
N GLY A 62 5.91 0.64 2.14
CA GLY A 62 7.33 0.56 1.82
C GLY A 62 7.70 1.45 0.65
N PHE A 63 8.55 0.93 -0.23
CA PHE A 63 9.18 1.69 -1.30
C PHE A 63 9.06 0.97 -2.64
N ILE A 64 8.91 1.77 -3.70
CA ILE A 64 9.19 1.35 -5.07
C ILE A 64 10.68 1.56 -5.30
N THR A 65 11.35 0.49 -5.71
CA THR A 65 12.78 0.47 -6.06
C THR A 65 13.02 0.25 -7.55
N ASN A 66 11.96 -0.08 -8.32
CA ASN A 66 11.97 -0.11 -9.78
C ASN A 66 10.61 0.36 -10.32
N SER A 67 10.62 1.34 -11.22
CA SER A 67 9.43 2.03 -11.73
C SER A 67 8.62 1.24 -12.76
N ALA A 68 9.15 0.16 -13.35
CA ALA A 68 8.56 -0.51 -14.52
C ALA A 68 7.10 -0.95 -14.30
N ARG A 69 6.76 -1.49 -13.11
CA ARG A 69 5.39 -1.95 -12.77
C ARG A 69 4.47 -0.81 -12.33
N TRP A 70 5.00 0.39 -12.17
CA TRP A 70 4.35 1.54 -11.54
C TRP A 70 4.25 2.74 -12.49
N ALA A 71 4.42 2.53 -13.81
CA ALA A 71 4.43 3.60 -14.81
C ALA A 71 3.22 4.56 -14.75
N HIS A 72 2.04 4.06 -14.36
CA HIS A 72 0.81 4.84 -14.21
C HIS A 72 0.91 6.00 -13.19
N ILE A 73 1.81 5.91 -12.20
CA ILE A 73 2.08 6.97 -11.21
C ILE A 73 3.46 7.63 -11.40
N ARG A 74 4.19 7.25 -12.46
CA ARG A 74 5.49 7.83 -12.87
C ARG A 74 6.46 8.07 -11.70
N PRO A 75 6.82 7.05 -10.90
CA PRO A 75 7.57 7.25 -9.67
C PRO A 75 9.03 7.58 -9.95
N THR A 76 9.62 8.44 -9.12
CA THR A 76 11.06 8.73 -9.15
C THR A 76 11.72 8.00 -7.99
N VAL A 77 12.42 6.90 -8.32
CA VAL A 77 12.93 5.95 -7.33
C VAL A 77 14.11 6.51 -6.51
N PRO A 78 14.20 6.20 -5.20
CA PRO A 78 13.20 5.46 -4.43
C PRO A 78 11.94 6.30 -4.18
N GLU A 79 10.78 5.66 -4.27
CA GLU A 79 9.48 6.30 -4.03
C GLU A 79 8.84 5.63 -2.82
N ALA A 80 8.53 6.36 -1.76
CA ALA A 80 7.75 5.81 -0.66
C ALA A 80 6.30 5.63 -1.10
N ILE A 81 5.69 4.50 -0.75
CA ILE A 81 4.34 4.13 -1.19
C ILE A 81 3.57 3.42 -0.07
N VAL A 82 2.28 3.75 0.02
CA VAL A 82 1.28 2.98 0.75
C VAL A 82 0.14 2.70 -0.20
N PHE A 83 -0.23 1.42 -0.32
CA PHE A 83 -1.43 1.06 -1.09
C PHE A 83 -2.25 -0.01 -0.40
N ALA A 84 -3.57 -0.02 -0.69
CA ALA A 84 -4.47 -1.10 -0.36
C ALA A 84 -4.98 -1.78 -1.64
N PHE A 85 -5.30 -3.06 -1.55
CA PHE A 85 -5.69 -3.86 -2.71
C PHE A 85 -6.82 -4.86 -2.43
N VAL A 86 -7.47 -5.27 -3.52
CA VAL A 86 -8.28 -6.48 -3.59
C VAL A 86 -7.85 -7.28 -4.83
N ARG A 87 -7.49 -8.54 -4.66
CA ARG A 87 -6.99 -9.43 -5.71
C ARG A 87 -7.76 -10.76 -5.76
N PRO A 88 -8.00 -11.36 -6.93
CA PRO A 88 -7.72 -10.80 -8.26
C PRO A 88 -8.73 -9.69 -8.64
N ARG A 89 -8.37 -8.87 -9.61
CA ARG A 89 -9.34 -7.97 -10.28
C ARG A 89 -10.51 -8.79 -10.84
N GLY A 90 -11.74 -8.26 -10.72
CA GLY A 90 -12.96 -8.94 -11.20
C GLY A 90 -13.64 -9.84 -10.18
N HIS A 91 -12.99 -10.13 -9.05
CA HIS A 91 -13.64 -10.82 -7.93
C HIS A 91 -14.82 -10.01 -7.37
N ALA A 92 -15.85 -10.68 -6.83
CA ALA A 92 -17.03 -10.00 -6.26
C ALA A 92 -16.66 -9.00 -5.15
N LEU A 93 -15.63 -9.32 -4.34
CA LEU A 93 -15.10 -8.41 -3.33
C LEU A 93 -14.49 -7.14 -3.92
N HIS A 94 -13.86 -7.21 -5.10
CA HIS A 94 -13.29 -6.02 -5.76
C HIS A 94 -14.42 -5.06 -6.17
N ARG A 95 -15.47 -5.59 -6.81
CA ARG A 95 -16.68 -4.80 -7.13
C ARG A 95 -17.33 -4.18 -5.89
N ARG A 96 -17.41 -4.93 -4.79
CA ARG A 96 -18.03 -4.49 -3.53
C ARG A 96 -17.21 -3.41 -2.81
N LEU A 97 -15.90 -3.63 -2.68
CA LEU A 97 -15.03 -2.81 -1.84
C LEU A 97 -14.41 -1.61 -2.57
N ILE A 98 -14.35 -1.67 -3.91
CA ILE A 98 -13.71 -0.64 -4.75
C ILE A 98 -14.71 -0.09 -5.78
N GLY A 99 -15.33 -0.98 -6.55
CA GLY A 99 -16.01 -0.62 -7.81
C GLY A 99 -17.20 0.33 -7.69
N ARG A 100 -17.85 0.42 -6.52
CA ARG A 100 -19.06 1.25 -6.31
C ARG A 100 -18.76 2.60 -5.65
N ASN A 101 -19.61 3.59 -5.87
CA ASN A 101 -19.60 4.80 -5.05
C ASN A 101 -20.04 4.47 -3.62
N GLY A 102 -19.45 5.14 -2.63
CA GLY A 102 -19.67 4.83 -1.22
C GLY A 102 -19.05 3.51 -0.73
N SER A 103 -18.30 2.80 -1.58
CA SER A 103 -17.52 1.64 -1.16
C SER A 103 -16.48 2.02 -0.09
N LEU A 104 -15.93 1.01 0.59
CA LEU A 104 -14.93 1.24 1.63
C LEU A 104 -13.73 2.04 1.07
N PHE A 105 -13.16 1.62 -0.06
CA PHE A 105 -12.00 2.30 -0.65
C PHE A 105 -12.34 3.71 -1.12
N HIS A 106 -13.54 3.90 -1.69
CA HIS A 106 -14.04 5.23 -2.06
C HIS A 106 -14.18 6.15 -0.85
N THR A 107 -14.68 5.63 0.27
CA THR A 107 -14.85 6.40 1.50
C THR A 107 -13.51 6.84 2.07
N VAL A 108 -12.51 5.96 2.09
CA VAL A 108 -11.14 6.33 2.51
C VAL A 108 -10.57 7.40 1.58
N ALA A 109 -10.62 7.21 0.26
CA ALA A 109 -10.12 8.19 -0.71
C ALA A 109 -10.76 9.57 -0.49
N ARG A 110 -12.09 9.60 -0.31
CA ARG A 110 -12.83 10.85 -0.05
C ARG A 110 -12.42 11.50 1.28
N ARG A 111 -12.39 10.74 2.38
CA ARG A 111 -12.01 11.27 3.72
C ARG A 111 -10.57 11.77 3.76
N SER A 112 -9.65 11.04 3.12
CA SER A 112 -8.23 11.37 3.09
C SER A 112 -7.94 12.76 2.50
N ARG A 113 -8.81 13.27 1.61
CA ARG A 113 -8.69 14.64 1.07
C ARG A 113 -9.00 15.70 2.13
N TYR A 114 -10.04 15.49 2.94
CA TYR A 114 -10.41 16.42 4.02
C TYR A 114 -9.37 16.42 5.15
N GLU A 115 -8.66 15.31 5.34
CA GLU A 115 -7.59 15.18 6.32
C GLU A 115 -6.21 15.67 5.82
N GLY A 116 -6.13 16.22 4.60
CA GLY A 116 -4.88 16.72 4.01
C GLY A 116 -3.88 15.61 3.64
N VAL A 117 -4.33 14.37 3.51
CA VAL A 117 -3.50 13.18 3.27
C VAL A 117 -4.00 12.37 2.07
N PRO A 118 -4.19 12.99 0.89
CA PRO A 118 -4.97 12.42 -0.20
C PRO A 118 -4.41 11.08 -0.68
N PHE A 119 -5.31 10.10 -0.75
CA PHE A 119 -5.11 8.85 -1.48
C PHE A 119 -5.84 8.92 -2.82
N GLU A 120 -5.18 8.43 -3.85
CA GLU A 120 -5.74 8.23 -5.19
C GLU A 120 -6.47 6.90 -5.27
N LEU A 121 -7.63 6.88 -5.94
CA LEU A 121 -8.46 5.70 -6.13
C LEU A 121 -8.44 5.26 -7.59
N PHE A 122 -7.84 4.10 -7.87
CA PHE A 122 -7.80 3.45 -9.17
C PHE A 122 -8.78 2.27 -9.23
N ARG A 123 -10.01 2.51 -9.71
CA ARG A 123 -11.05 1.46 -9.74
C ARG A 123 -10.69 0.28 -10.65
N GLU A 124 -9.92 0.52 -11.70
CA GLU A 124 -9.57 -0.51 -12.69
C GLU A 124 -8.32 -1.31 -12.34
N ARG A 125 -7.72 -1.06 -11.17
CA ARG A 125 -6.49 -1.70 -10.70
C ARG A 125 -6.75 -2.57 -9.47
N GLU A 126 -5.81 -3.47 -9.20
CA GLU A 126 -5.83 -4.27 -7.97
C GLU A 126 -5.37 -3.45 -6.78
N ASP A 127 -4.28 -2.70 -6.96
CA ASP A 127 -3.72 -1.63 -6.12
C ASP A 127 -4.61 -0.39 -6.16
N ALA A 128 -5.85 -0.56 -5.69
CA ALA A 128 -6.92 0.38 -5.96
C ALA A 128 -6.86 1.67 -5.14
N LEU A 129 -6.21 1.70 -3.98
CA LEU A 129 -6.10 2.90 -3.16
C LEU A 129 -4.64 3.15 -2.83
N LEU A 130 -4.09 4.27 -3.29
CA LEU A 130 -2.64 4.49 -3.31
C LEU A 130 -2.28 5.91 -2.91
N ARG A 131 -1.20 6.03 -2.14
CA ARG A 131 -0.49 7.29 -1.88
C ARG A 131 1.00 7.03 -2.06
N HIS A 132 1.70 7.98 -2.64
CA HIS A 132 3.15 7.88 -2.82
C HIS A 132 3.84 9.24 -2.67
N ARG A 133 5.15 9.22 -2.47
CA ARG A 133 6.00 10.42 -2.39
C ARG A 133 7.43 10.06 -2.77
N SER A 134 8.01 10.83 -3.69
CA SER A 134 9.41 10.64 -4.06
C SER A 134 10.33 10.88 -2.87
N MET A 135 11.36 10.04 -2.79
CA MET A 135 12.47 10.13 -1.83
C MET A 135 13.80 10.37 -2.54
N ALA A 136 13.80 10.51 -3.87
CA ALA A 136 14.99 10.72 -4.66
C ALA A 136 15.72 12.01 -4.27
N GLY A 137 17.05 11.97 -4.31
CA GLY A 137 17.92 13.11 -3.97
C GLY A 137 17.99 13.45 -2.47
N ARG A 138 17.24 12.76 -1.60
CA ARG A 138 17.35 12.96 -0.15
C ARG A 138 18.57 12.22 0.41
N PRO A 139 19.35 12.83 1.32
CA PRO A 139 20.34 12.10 2.12
C PRO A 139 19.69 10.98 2.94
N ASP A 140 20.41 9.88 3.18
CA ASP A 140 19.90 8.65 3.81
C ASP A 140 19.10 8.86 5.11
N GLU A 141 19.62 9.70 6.02
CA GLU A 141 18.95 9.96 7.29
C GLU A 141 17.65 10.74 7.10
N ILE A 142 17.67 11.76 6.23
CA ILE A 142 16.49 12.55 5.87
C ILE A 142 15.47 11.70 5.12
N LEU A 143 15.93 10.79 4.25
CA LEU A 143 15.08 9.82 3.57
C LEU A 143 14.34 8.97 4.59
N ALA A 144 15.06 8.38 5.54
CA ALA A 144 14.46 7.48 6.52
C ALA A 144 13.40 8.19 7.37
N LEU A 145 13.70 9.40 7.86
CA LEU A 145 12.76 10.21 8.65
C LEU A 145 11.55 10.64 7.80
N SER A 146 11.78 11.14 6.58
CA SER A 146 10.71 11.58 5.67
C SER A 146 9.78 10.43 5.27
N ALA A 147 10.34 9.23 5.07
CA ALA A 147 9.56 8.04 4.76
C ALA A 147 8.73 7.59 5.96
N CYS A 148 9.30 7.59 7.17
CA CYS A 148 8.55 7.27 8.39
C CYS A 148 7.38 8.24 8.62
N ASP A 149 7.63 9.54 8.49
CA ASP A 149 6.56 10.56 8.56
C ASP A 149 5.47 10.28 7.50
N PHE A 150 5.89 10.03 6.26
CA PHE A 150 4.97 9.69 5.17
C PHE A 150 4.12 8.46 5.50
N PHE A 151 4.72 7.39 6.01
CA PHE A 151 3.99 6.15 6.35
C PHE A 151 3.05 6.34 7.54
N MET A 152 3.49 7.01 8.60
CA MET A 152 2.66 7.30 9.77
C MET A 152 1.45 8.14 9.41
N THR A 153 1.68 9.19 8.62
CA THR A 153 0.63 10.06 8.08
C THR A 153 -0.35 9.29 7.19
N SER A 154 0.15 8.35 6.38
CA SER A 154 -0.70 7.48 5.55
C SER A 154 -1.55 6.52 6.39
N LEU A 155 -0.96 5.93 7.44
CA LEU A 155 -1.67 5.01 8.34
C LEU A 155 -2.74 5.72 9.17
N ARG A 156 -2.56 6.99 9.50
CA ARG A 156 -3.60 7.81 10.16
C ARG A 156 -4.90 7.84 9.35
N ALA A 157 -4.83 7.99 8.03
CA ALA A 157 -6.02 7.94 7.17
C ALA A 157 -6.75 6.59 7.25
N PHE A 158 -6.02 5.49 7.38
CA PHE A 158 -6.62 4.16 7.56
C PHE A 158 -7.25 4.01 8.94
N TRP A 159 -6.64 4.58 9.99
CA TRP A 159 -7.20 4.54 11.33
C TRP A 159 -8.43 5.44 11.48
N ALA A 160 -8.42 6.65 10.93
CA ALA A 160 -9.53 7.60 10.98
C ALA A 160 -10.77 7.14 10.18
N SER A 161 -10.58 6.18 9.27
CA SER A 161 -11.65 5.59 8.47
C SER A 161 -12.08 4.19 8.92
N ASP A 162 -11.58 3.71 10.05
CA ASP A 162 -11.78 2.33 10.54
C ASP A 162 -11.46 1.26 9.48
N PHE A 163 -10.56 1.59 8.54
CA PHE A 163 -10.35 0.79 7.35
C PHE A 163 -9.93 -0.65 7.67
N LEU A 164 -9.01 -0.81 8.62
CA LEU A 164 -8.52 -2.13 9.02
C LEU A 164 -9.60 -2.95 9.75
N GLN A 165 -10.47 -2.31 10.52
CA GLN A 165 -11.58 -2.94 11.22
C GLN A 165 -12.65 -3.39 10.22
N GLU A 166 -13.00 -2.53 9.26
CA GLU A 166 -13.95 -2.87 8.20
C GLU A 166 -13.41 -4.00 7.30
N LEU A 167 -12.12 -3.97 6.97
CA LEU A 167 -11.48 -5.07 6.25
C LEU A 167 -11.54 -6.38 7.04
N GLN A 168 -11.50 -6.38 8.38
CA GLN A 168 -11.65 -7.58 9.21
C GLN A 168 -13.09 -8.10 9.25
N LYS A 169 -14.08 -7.19 9.22
CA LYS A 169 -15.51 -7.53 9.22
C LYS A 169 -15.99 -8.14 7.90
N VAL A 170 -15.22 -8.01 6.81
CA VAL A 170 -15.53 -8.69 5.54
C VAL A 170 -15.61 -10.20 5.77
N LYS A 171 -16.82 -10.77 5.72
CA LYS A 171 -17.04 -12.21 5.88
C LYS A 171 -16.99 -12.91 4.54
N LYS A 172 -16.76 -14.23 4.60
CA LYS A 172 -17.02 -15.15 3.51
C LYS A 172 -18.51 -15.09 3.15
N ASP A 173 -18.85 -14.95 1.87
CA ASP A 173 -20.24 -15.11 1.43
C ASP A 173 -20.64 -16.57 1.68
N ARG A 174 -21.70 -16.78 2.47
CA ARG A 174 -22.28 -18.12 2.74
C ARG A 174 -23.01 -18.71 1.53
N ARG A 175 -22.76 -18.24 0.30
CA ARG A 175 -23.41 -18.77 -0.91
C ARG A 175 -22.54 -19.86 -1.51
N GLY A 176 -22.84 -21.08 -1.10
CA GLY A 176 -22.24 -22.30 -1.61
C GLY A 176 -22.66 -23.54 -0.84
N LYS A 177 -23.96 -23.71 -0.56
CA LYS A 177 -24.52 -25.06 -0.47
C LYS A 177 -24.85 -25.43 -1.92
N PRO A 178 -24.22 -26.44 -2.53
CA PRO A 178 -24.84 -27.11 -3.66
C PRO A 178 -26.19 -27.63 -3.16
N SER A 179 -27.27 -27.13 -3.72
CA SER A 179 -28.52 -27.87 -3.71
C SER A 179 -28.42 -28.89 -4.84
N ALA A 180 -28.78 -30.13 -4.51
CA ALA A 180 -28.67 -31.38 -5.27
C ALA A 180 -27.31 -32.07 -5.17
#